data_AF-A0AAW8L8V1-F1
#
_entry.id   AF-A0AAW8L8V1-F1
#
_cell.length_a   1.000
_cell.length_b   1.000
_cell.length_c   1.000
_cell.angle_alpha   90.00
_cell.angle_beta   90.00
_cell.angle_gamma   90.00
#
_symmetry.space_group_name_H-M   'P 1'
#
loop_
_entity.id
_entity.type
_entity.pdbx_description
1 polymer ?
#
loop_
_entity_poly.entity_id
_entity_poly.type
_entity_poly.pdbx_seq_one_letter_code
_entity_poly.pdbx_strand_id
1 'polypeptide(L)'
;EIGISAQKIHIEYHFFGEQLAYQELMHLLKGIHKREHEMFFLVVADSEIDQDLIDEKSWMIKDYIPAEFAASCLLADPLVKIQELEPTKALKVVVGQQDTAKLFNNFEFNDLPQHEGDEPYVLILSDQTDIKVSKKLQQHFLQTPVEPHHYIYVKSSLGHTQHLADIYG
;
A
#
# COMPACT_ATOMS: atom_id res chain seq x y z
N GLU A 1 35.68 6.64 3.35
CA GLU A 1 34.23 6.90 3.44
C GLU A 1 33.48 5.59 3.41
N ILE A 2 32.65 5.32 4.40
CA ILE A 2 31.65 4.26 4.33
C ILE A 2 30.42 4.93 3.71
N GLY A 3 30.34 4.88 2.39
CA GLY A 3 29.27 5.52 1.63
C GLY A 3 28.94 4.69 0.41
N ILE A 4 27.67 4.66 0.04
CA ILE A 4 27.22 4.07 -1.22
C ILE A 4 27.79 4.97 -2.32
N SER A 5 28.60 4.42 -3.23
CA SER A 5 29.09 5.17 -4.39
C SER A 5 27.90 5.74 -5.16
N ALA A 6 27.93 7.04 -5.50
CA ALA A 6 26.84 7.70 -6.22
C ALA A 6 26.45 6.98 -7.53
N GLN A 7 27.40 6.28 -8.16
CA GLN A 7 27.17 5.48 -9.36
C GLN A 7 26.29 4.23 -9.13
N LYS A 8 26.09 3.83 -7.87
CA LYS A 8 25.24 2.72 -7.44
C LYS A 8 23.85 3.19 -6.99
N ILE A 9 23.60 4.49 -6.99
CA ILE A 9 22.30 5.08 -6.62
C ILE A 9 21.55 5.40 -7.92
N HIS A 10 20.37 4.80 -8.06
CA HIS A 10 19.43 5.12 -9.13
C HIS A 10 18.18 5.75 -8.52
N ILE A 11 17.72 6.86 -9.09
CA ILE A 11 16.54 7.58 -8.63
C ILE A 11 15.53 7.60 -9.77
N GLU A 12 14.34 7.07 -9.51
CA GLU A 12 13.21 7.08 -10.43
C GLU A 12 12.10 7.97 -9.84
N TYR A 13 11.55 8.88 -10.64
CA TYR A 13 10.41 9.70 -10.26
C TYR A 13 9.17 9.19 -10.96
N HIS A 14 8.12 8.94 -10.18
CA HIS A 14 6.86 8.38 -10.65
C HIS A 14 5.72 9.33 -10.27
N PHE A 15 5.06 9.90 -11.27
CA PHE A 15 3.92 10.80 -11.09
C PHE A 15 2.66 10.12 -11.64
N PHE A 16 1.73 9.80 -10.76
CA PHE A 16 0.51 9.09 -11.14
C PHE A 16 -0.71 9.92 -10.76
N GLY A 17 -1.65 10.03 -11.69
CA GLY A 17 -2.99 10.51 -11.36
C GLY A 17 -3.72 9.49 -10.47
N GLU A 18 -4.64 9.98 -9.65
CA GLU A 18 -5.42 9.19 -8.67
C GLU A 18 -5.93 7.85 -9.24
N GLN A 19 -6.50 7.88 -10.45
CA GLN A 19 -7.12 6.71 -11.08
C GLN A 19 -6.15 5.55 -11.36
N LEU A 20 -4.87 5.84 -11.58
CA LEU A 20 -3.85 4.86 -11.95
C LEU A 20 -2.85 4.60 -10.82
N ALA A 21 -2.74 5.50 -9.83
CA ALA A 21 -1.73 5.46 -8.78
C ALA A 21 -1.60 4.09 -8.09
N TYR A 22 -2.73 3.48 -7.73
CA TYR A 22 -2.72 2.15 -7.10
C TYR A 22 -2.19 1.06 -8.02
N GLN A 23 -2.67 1.00 -9.26
CA GLN A 23 -2.26 -0.01 -10.23
C GLN A 23 -0.76 0.11 -10.52
N GLU A 24 -0.28 1.33 -10.72
CA GLU A 24 1.13 1.59 -11.02
C GLU A 24 2.04 1.30 -9.81
N LEU A 25 1.59 1.60 -8.59
CA LEU A 25 2.32 1.20 -7.37
C LEU A 25 2.44 -0.34 -7.27
N MET A 26 1.38 -1.08 -7.58
CA MET A 26 1.44 -2.55 -7.60
C MET A 26 2.39 -3.08 -8.67
N HIS A 27 2.43 -2.46 -9.85
CA HIS A 27 3.39 -2.81 -10.90
C HIS A 27 4.83 -2.49 -10.48
N LEU A 28 5.07 -1.37 -9.82
CA LEU A 28 6.38 -1.00 -9.28
C LEU A 28 6.87 -2.03 -8.25
N LEU A 29 6.03 -2.38 -7.27
CA LEU A 29 6.37 -3.40 -6.26
C LEU A 29 6.64 -4.78 -6.89
N LYS A 30 5.89 -5.13 -7.93
CA LYS A 30 6.14 -6.36 -8.71
C LYS A 30 7.46 -6.31 -9.47
N GLY A 31 7.85 -5.14 -9.99
CA GLY A 31 9.14 -4.90 -10.61
C GLY A 31 10.27 -5.07 -9.61
N ILE A 32 10.14 -4.45 -8.43
CA ILE A 32 11.08 -4.55 -7.31
C ILE A 32 11.32 -6.01 -6.91
N HIS A 33 10.26 -6.81 -6.80
CA HIS A 33 10.38 -8.23 -6.44
C HIS A 33 11.28 -9.05 -7.39
N LYS A 34 11.43 -8.62 -8.65
CA LYS A 34 12.28 -9.32 -9.64
C LYS A 34 13.75 -8.90 -9.59
N ARG A 35 14.08 -7.86 -8.84
CA ARG A 35 15.44 -7.30 -8.78
C ARG A 35 16.13 -7.87 -7.53
N GLU A 36 16.66 -9.08 -7.70
CA GLU A 36 17.45 -9.76 -6.67
C GLU A 36 18.69 -8.93 -6.29
N HIS A 37 19.09 -8.98 -5.02
CA HIS A 37 20.27 -8.29 -4.49
C HIS A 37 20.24 -6.76 -4.52
N GLU A 38 19.10 -6.14 -4.85
CA GLU A 38 18.90 -4.69 -4.80
C GLU A 38 18.15 -4.24 -3.53
N MET A 39 18.33 -2.96 -3.20
CA MET A 39 17.65 -2.24 -2.13
C MET A 39 16.85 -1.10 -2.77
N PHE A 40 15.63 -0.90 -2.30
CA PHE A 40 14.73 0.16 -2.75
C PHE A 40 14.29 0.98 -1.56
N PHE A 41 14.60 2.27 -1.60
CA PHE A 41 14.00 3.24 -0.71
C PHE A 41 12.84 3.92 -1.43
N LEU A 42 11.62 3.61 -1.00
CA LEU A 42 10.40 4.16 -1.59
C LEU A 42 9.94 5.31 -0.72
N VAL A 43 9.67 6.44 -1.37
CA VAL A 43 8.93 7.57 -0.80
C VAL A 43 7.65 7.69 -1.61
N VAL A 44 6.52 7.51 -0.94
CA VAL A 44 5.20 7.66 -1.54
C VAL A 44 4.60 8.92 -0.93
N ALA A 45 4.38 9.91 -1.79
CA ALA A 45 3.70 11.14 -1.41
C ALA A 45 2.35 11.18 -2.12
N ASP A 46 1.29 11.44 -1.35
CA ASP A 46 0.01 11.93 -1.86
C ASP A 46 0.02 13.44 -1.68
N SER A 47 0.02 14.16 -2.79
CA SER A 47 0.14 15.62 -2.80
C SER A 47 -0.75 16.16 -3.91
N GLU A 48 -1.47 17.24 -3.58
CA GLU A 48 -2.08 18.09 -4.59
C GLU A 48 -0.98 18.94 -5.23
N ILE A 49 -0.38 18.44 -6.32
CA ILE A 49 0.74 19.09 -7.02
C ILE A 49 0.23 20.09 -8.08
N ASP A 50 -1.06 20.07 -8.42
CA ASP A 50 -1.64 20.97 -9.42
C ASP A 50 -1.87 22.36 -8.84
N GLN A 51 -1.02 23.31 -9.23
CA GLN A 51 -1.06 24.69 -8.73
C GLN A 51 -2.36 25.43 -9.07
N ASP A 52 -2.96 25.15 -10.23
CA ASP A 52 -4.22 25.78 -10.62
C ASP A 52 -5.37 25.29 -9.71
N LEU A 53 -5.34 24.01 -9.33
CA LEU A 53 -6.27 23.42 -8.37
C LEU A 53 -6.07 23.95 -6.95
N ILE A 54 -4.82 24.07 -6.50
CA ILE A 54 -4.49 24.64 -5.19
C ILE A 54 -4.99 26.07 -5.10
N ASP A 55 -4.74 26.86 -6.15
CA ASP A 55 -5.17 28.25 -6.20
C ASP A 55 -6.69 28.31 -6.09
N GLU A 56 -7.43 27.61 -6.98
CA GLU A 56 -8.90 27.58 -6.97
C GLU A 56 -9.47 27.21 -5.58
N LYS A 57 -8.96 26.14 -4.95
CA LYS A 57 -9.41 25.69 -3.63
C LYS A 57 -9.05 26.68 -2.53
N SER A 58 -7.88 27.30 -2.59
CA SER A 58 -7.46 28.34 -1.63
C SER A 58 -8.33 29.60 -1.71
N TRP A 59 -8.90 29.89 -2.89
CA TRP A 59 -9.88 30.97 -3.05
C TRP A 59 -11.26 30.61 -2.49
N MET A 60 -11.67 29.33 -2.59
CA MET A 60 -13.01 28.87 -2.20
C MET A 60 -13.14 28.43 -0.73
N ILE A 61 -12.11 27.80 -0.19
CA ILE A 61 -12.09 27.21 1.15
C ILE A 61 -11.23 28.09 2.05
N LYS A 62 -11.86 28.70 3.05
CA LYS A 62 -11.14 29.48 4.05
C LYS A 62 -10.20 28.56 4.82
N ASP A 63 -8.93 28.95 4.92
CA ASP A 63 -7.86 28.20 5.59
C ASP A 63 -7.56 26.84 4.91
N TYR A 64 -7.63 26.80 3.57
CA TYR A 64 -7.21 25.63 2.78
C TYR A 64 -5.74 25.27 3.03
N ILE A 65 -5.48 24.01 3.38
CA ILE A 65 -4.13 23.47 3.54
C ILE A 65 -3.98 22.36 2.49
N PRO A 66 -3.16 22.58 1.45
CA PRO A 66 -2.79 21.50 0.52
C PRO A 66 -2.18 20.38 1.33
N ALA A 67 -2.84 19.22 1.34
CA ALA A 67 -2.45 18.17 2.25
C ALA A 67 -1.45 17.25 1.54
N GLU A 68 -0.25 17.18 2.11
CA GLU A 68 0.84 16.30 1.69
C GLU A 68 0.96 15.17 2.70
N PHE A 69 0.64 13.95 2.29
CA PHE A 69 0.92 12.76 3.09
C PHE A 69 2.10 12.03 2.47
N ALA A 70 3.20 11.91 3.23
CA ALA A 70 4.35 11.13 2.81
C ALA A 70 4.52 9.90 3.72
N ALA A 71 4.62 8.73 3.11
CA ALA A 71 5.11 7.53 3.75
C ALA A 71 6.42 7.10 3.07
N SER A 72 7.30 6.45 3.82
CA SER A 72 8.51 5.87 3.27
C SER A 72 8.74 4.47 3.80
N CYS A 73 9.26 3.60 2.95
CA CYS A 73 9.70 2.27 3.36
C CYS A 73 11.00 1.86 2.65
N LEU A 74 11.77 1.03 3.34
CA LEU A 74 12.94 0.38 2.77
C LEU A 74 12.57 -1.07 2.44
N LEU A 75 12.67 -1.43 1.18
CA LEU A 75 12.43 -2.78 0.68
C LEU A 75 13.74 -3.37 0.19
N ALA A 76 13.96 -4.65 0.50
CA ALA A 76 15.10 -5.39 -0.01
C ALA A 76 14.69 -6.85 -0.20
N ASP A 77 15.41 -7.54 -1.08
CA ASP A 77 15.29 -8.98 -1.19
C ASP A 77 15.67 -9.65 0.15
N PRO A 78 14.98 -10.72 0.60
CA PRO A 78 15.25 -11.38 1.88
C PRO A 78 16.69 -11.88 2.05
N LEU A 79 17.44 -12.09 0.97
CA LEU A 79 18.84 -12.52 0.99
C LEU A 79 19.81 -11.35 1.15
N VAL A 80 19.36 -10.10 0.99
CA VAL A 80 20.19 -8.91 1.15
C VAL A 80 20.40 -8.60 2.62
N LYS A 81 21.66 -8.64 3.06
CA LYS A 81 22.04 -8.22 4.42
C LYS A 81 22.38 -6.74 4.45
N ILE A 82 21.63 -5.97 5.23
CA ILE A 82 21.85 -4.53 5.39
C ILE A 82 22.44 -4.25 6.77
N GLN A 83 23.76 -4.34 6.89
CA GLN A 83 24.49 -4.08 8.14
C GLN A 83 23.83 -4.76 9.36
N GLU A 84 23.37 -3.97 10.33
CA GLU A 84 22.70 -4.41 11.58
C GLU A 84 21.17 -4.30 11.51
N LEU A 85 20.60 -4.04 10.32
CA LEU A 85 19.15 -3.96 10.16
C LEU A 85 18.55 -5.36 10.04
N GLU A 86 17.61 -5.65 10.92
CA GLU A 86 16.76 -6.83 10.86
C GLU A 86 15.45 -6.52 10.10
N PRO A 87 14.98 -7.42 9.22
CA PRO A 87 13.70 -7.25 8.55
C PRO A 87 12.55 -7.09 9.55
N THR A 88 11.84 -5.96 9.51
CA THR A 88 10.72 -5.73 10.42
C THR A 88 9.48 -6.53 10.03
N LYS A 89 9.24 -6.68 8.72
CA LYS A 89 8.10 -7.43 8.16
C LYS A 89 8.45 -8.00 6.79
N ALA A 90 7.85 -9.14 6.44
CA ALA A 90 7.89 -9.68 5.09
C ALA A 90 6.73 -9.12 4.27
N LEU A 91 7.03 -8.48 3.13
CA LEU A 91 6.03 -8.01 2.18
C LEU A 91 5.83 -9.07 1.09
N LYS A 92 4.62 -9.65 1.03
CA LYS A 92 4.22 -10.60 -0.01
C LYS A 92 3.26 -9.92 -0.98
N VAL A 93 3.64 -9.79 -2.25
CA VAL A 93 2.81 -9.16 -3.29
C VAL A 93 2.38 -10.22 -4.29
N VAL A 94 1.07 -10.30 -4.55
CA VAL A 94 0.51 -11.24 -5.54
C VAL A 94 -0.40 -10.48 -6.50
N VAL A 95 -0.19 -10.69 -7.80
CA VAL A 95 -0.95 -10.06 -8.87
C VAL A 95 -1.52 -11.13 -9.81
N GLY A 96 -2.82 -11.05 -10.11
CA GLY A 96 -3.44 -11.83 -11.19
C GLY A 96 -3.67 -13.31 -10.89
N GLN A 97 -3.55 -13.76 -9.64
CA GLN A 97 -3.80 -15.15 -9.27
C GLN A 97 -5.30 -15.43 -9.15
N GLN A 98 -5.77 -16.51 -9.78
CA GLN A 98 -7.20 -16.85 -9.83
C GLN A 98 -7.68 -17.67 -8.62
N ASP A 99 -6.76 -18.31 -7.90
CA ASP A 99 -7.06 -19.26 -6.82
C ASP A 99 -6.48 -18.74 -5.49
N THR A 100 -7.30 -18.00 -4.74
CA THR A 100 -6.91 -17.41 -3.45
C THR A 100 -6.76 -18.45 -2.35
N ALA A 101 -7.48 -19.57 -2.41
CA ALA A 101 -7.38 -20.61 -1.40
C ALA A 101 -5.98 -21.26 -1.43
N LYS A 102 -5.46 -21.55 -2.63
CA LYS A 102 -4.07 -22.01 -2.78
C LYS A 102 -3.06 -20.98 -2.28
N LEU A 103 -3.32 -19.70 -2.54
CA LEU A 103 -2.46 -18.62 -2.09
C LEU A 103 -2.39 -18.55 -0.56
N PHE A 104 -3.54 -18.61 0.10
CA PHE A 104 -3.61 -18.60 1.56
C PHE A 104 -2.89 -19.80 2.17
N ASN A 105 -3.06 -20.99 1.59
CA ASN A 105 -2.33 -22.19 2.04
C ASN A 105 -0.82 -22.03 1.85
N ASN A 106 -0.37 -21.56 0.68
CA ASN A 106 1.06 -21.37 0.38
C ASN A 106 1.75 -20.36 1.30
N PHE A 107 0.98 -19.45 1.90
CA PHE A 107 1.49 -18.43 2.80
C PHE A 107 1.18 -18.71 4.27
N GLU A 108 0.64 -19.88 4.59
CA GLU A 108 0.22 -20.25 5.95
C GLU A 108 -0.69 -19.18 6.55
N PHE A 109 -1.53 -18.57 5.70
CA PHE A 109 -2.34 -17.42 6.06
C PHE A 109 -3.27 -17.74 7.23
N ASN A 110 -3.87 -18.92 7.23
CA ASN A 110 -4.80 -19.35 8.28
C ASN A 110 -4.12 -19.57 9.65
N ASP A 111 -2.80 -19.76 9.65
CA ASP A 111 -1.99 -20.03 10.85
C ASP A 111 -1.22 -18.78 11.30
N LEU A 112 -1.54 -17.61 10.73
CA LEU A 112 -0.91 -16.35 11.10
C LEU A 112 -1.21 -15.99 12.57
N PRO A 113 -0.21 -15.56 13.37
CA PRO A 113 -0.40 -15.18 14.77
C PRO A 113 -1.45 -14.09 14.99
N GLN A 114 -1.71 -13.27 13.97
CA GLN A 114 -2.75 -12.25 13.95
C GLN A 114 -4.17 -12.82 14.12
N HIS A 115 -4.36 -14.13 13.94
CA HIS A 115 -5.62 -14.83 14.18
C HIS A 115 -5.77 -15.35 15.62
N GLU A 116 -4.72 -15.32 16.45
CA GLU A 116 -4.80 -15.78 17.85
C GLU A 116 -5.50 -14.77 18.79
N GLY A 117 -5.71 -13.53 18.33
CA GLY A 117 -6.49 -12.50 19.03
C GLY A 117 -7.93 -12.38 18.51
N ASP A 118 -8.75 -11.60 19.20
CA ASP A 118 -10.19 -11.48 18.91
C ASP A 118 -10.51 -10.75 17.59
N GLU A 119 -9.56 -10.05 16.96
CA GLU A 119 -9.84 -9.26 15.75
C GLU A 119 -8.65 -9.25 14.76
N PRO A 120 -8.50 -10.25 13.86
CA PRO A 120 -7.68 -10.07 12.68
C PRO A 120 -8.24 -8.91 11.86
N TYR A 121 -7.43 -7.94 11.45
CA TYR A 121 -7.90 -6.87 10.56
C TYR A 121 -7.38 -7.05 9.15
N VAL A 122 -8.27 -6.93 8.17
CA VAL A 122 -7.91 -6.94 6.75
C VAL A 122 -8.29 -5.61 6.14
N LEU A 123 -7.27 -4.89 5.65
CA LEU A 123 -7.48 -3.67 4.89
C LEU A 123 -8.04 -4.00 3.50
N ILE A 124 -9.22 -3.48 3.19
CA ILE A 124 -9.86 -3.61 1.89
C ILE A 124 -9.77 -2.27 1.16
N LEU A 125 -9.01 -2.28 0.05
CA LEU A 125 -8.80 -1.11 -0.78
C LEU A 125 -9.90 -0.94 -1.86
N SER A 126 -10.67 -2.00 -2.10
CA SER A 126 -11.75 -2.01 -3.09
C SER A 126 -13.00 -1.27 -2.59
N ASP A 127 -13.85 -0.87 -3.53
CA ASP A 127 -15.11 -0.19 -3.22
C ASP A 127 -16.12 -1.12 -2.56
N GLN A 128 -16.54 -0.79 -1.34
CA GLN A 128 -17.56 -1.55 -0.60
C GLN A 128 -18.97 -1.40 -1.18
N THR A 129 -19.23 -0.35 -1.96
CA THR A 129 -20.54 -0.10 -2.58
C THR A 129 -20.77 -1.00 -3.80
N ASP A 130 -19.72 -1.61 -4.36
CA ASP A 130 -19.85 -2.59 -5.43
C ASP A 130 -20.20 -3.97 -4.85
N ILE A 131 -21.47 -4.35 -4.99
CA ILE A 131 -21.99 -5.65 -4.55
C ILE A 131 -21.20 -6.83 -5.16
N LYS A 132 -20.68 -6.70 -6.38
CA LYS A 132 -19.89 -7.76 -7.02
C LYS A 132 -18.56 -7.95 -6.30
N VAL A 133 -17.90 -6.84 -5.94
CA VAL A 133 -16.65 -6.85 -5.16
C VAL A 133 -16.89 -7.47 -3.79
N SER A 134 -17.94 -7.04 -3.08
CA SER A 134 -18.28 -7.55 -1.75
C SER A 134 -18.51 -9.07 -1.76
N LYS A 135 -19.32 -9.58 -2.70
CA LYS A 135 -19.54 -11.03 -2.86
C LYS A 135 -18.25 -11.79 -3.15
N LYS A 136 -17.38 -11.23 -3.99
CA LYS A 136 -16.10 -11.86 -4.34
C LYS A 136 -15.14 -11.92 -3.16
N LEU A 137 -15.07 -10.86 -2.35
CA LEU A 137 -14.28 -10.83 -1.12
C LEU A 137 -14.76 -11.90 -0.13
N GLN A 138 -16.08 -12.00 0.10
CA GLN A 138 -16.65 -13.04 0.96
C GLN A 138 -16.31 -14.45 0.46
N GLN A 139 -16.37 -14.69 -0.85
CA GLN A 139 -15.98 -15.98 -1.42
C GLN A 139 -14.48 -16.30 -1.20
N HIS A 140 -13.60 -15.30 -1.29
CA HIS A 140 -12.18 -15.50 -1.07
C HIS A 140 -11.85 -15.87 0.38
N PHE A 141 -12.51 -15.25 1.36
CA PHE A 141 -12.25 -15.47 2.79
C PHE A 141 -13.13 -16.55 3.45
N LEU A 142 -14.04 -17.18 2.70
CA LEU A 142 -15.03 -18.14 3.23
C LEU A 142 -14.43 -19.30 4.05
N GLN A 143 -13.19 -19.69 3.75
CA GLN A 143 -12.47 -20.79 4.41
C GLN A 143 -11.28 -20.29 5.25
N THR A 144 -11.37 -19.05 5.74
CA THR A 144 -10.35 -18.41 6.59
C THR A 144 -10.98 -17.94 7.90
N PRO A 145 -10.19 -17.65 8.95
CA PRO A 145 -10.69 -17.00 10.17
C PRO A 145 -11.20 -15.57 9.95
N VAL A 146 -11.01 -14.97 8.77
CA VAL A 146 -11.43 -13.60 8.47
C VAL A 146 -12.90 -13.54 8.09
N GLU A 147 -13.70 -13.00 9.00
CA GLU A 147 -15.11 -12.65 8.79
C GLU A 147 -15.35 -11.19 8.34
N PRO A 148 -16.54 -10.84 7.80
CA PRO A 148 -16.80 -9.49 7.28
C PRO A 148 -16.63 -8.31 8.25
N HIS A 149 -16.79 -8.53 9.55
CA HIS A 149 -16.62 -7.47 10.55
C HIS A 149 -15.15 -7.10 10.79
N HIS A 150 -14.21 -7.94 10.35
CA HIS A 150 -12.76 -7.69 10.34
C HIS A 150 -12.29 -6.78 9.20
N TYR A 151 -13.15 -6.49 8.23
CA TYR A 151 -12.79 -5.68 7.09
C TYR A 151 -12.73 -4.21 7.47
N ILE A 152 -11.54 -3.63 7.31
CA ILE A 152 -11.36 -2.19 7.36
C ILE A 152 -11.35 -1.68 5.93
N TYR A 153 -12.43 -1.03 5.53
CA TYR A 153 -12.52 -0.42 4.21
C TYR A 153 -11.84 0.93 4.23
N VAL A 154 -10.78 1.07 3.45
CA VAL A 154 -9.95 2.28 3.47
C VAL A 154 -9.99 3.04 2.16
N LYS A 155 -10.81 2.62 1.18
CA LYS A 155 -10.88 3.29 -0.14
C LYS A 155 -11.10 4.80 -0.02
N SER A 156 -12.01 5.24 0.85
CA SER A 156 -12.28 6.67 1.08
C SER A 156 -11.13 7.43 1.74
N SER A 157 -10.19 6.71 2.35
CA SER A 157 -9.01 7.22 3.04
C SER A 157 -7.74 7.11 2.20
N LEU A 158 -7.80 6.57 0.98
CA LEU A 158 -6.66 6.46 0.06
C LEU A 158 -6.75 7.56 -1.00
N GLY A 159 -5.66 8.32 -1.20
CA GLY A 159 -5.53 9.23 -2.34
C GLY A 159 -6.30 10.55 -2.23
N HIS A 160 -6.87 10.85 -1.05
CA HIS A 160 -7.60 12.09 -0.83
C HIS A 160 -7.28 12.62 0.57
N THR A 161 -6.14 13.28 0.70
CA THR A 161 -5.64 13.84 1.96
C THR A 161 -6.63 14.77 2.67
N GLN A 162 -7.56 15.42 1.97
CA GLN A 162 -8.66 16.17 2.61
C GLN A 162 -9.65 15.27 3.40
N HIS A 163 -9.97 14.06 2.90
CA HIS A 163 -10.79 13.12 3.67
C HIS A 163 -10.03 12.59 4.88
N LEU A 164 -8.70 12.47 4.79
CA LEU A 164 -7.88 12.12 5.94
C LEU A 164 -7.89 13.23 7.00
N ALA A 165 -7.87 14.51 6.59
CA ALA A 165 -8.04 15.62 7.52
C ALA A 165 -9.41 15.60 8.21
N ASP A 166 -10.50 15.27 7.50
CA ASP A 166 -11.83 15.18 8.09
C ASP A 166 -11.99 13.98 9.05
N ILE A 167 -11.22 12.89 8.83
CA ILE A 167 -11.28 11.66 9.63
C ILE A 167 -10.31 11.69 10.82
N TYR A 168 -9.13 12.30 10.66
CA TYR A 168 -8.02 12.24 11.61
C TYR A 168 -7.57 13.60 12.17
N GLY A 169 -8.13 14.72 11.68
CA GLY A 169 -7.81 16.09 12.09
C GLY A 169 -8.69 16.64 13.20
#